data_AF-A0A7C4Y7E3-F1
#
_entry.id   AF-A0A7C4Y7E3-F1
#
_cell.length_a   1.000
_cell.length_b   1.000
_cell.length_c   1.000
_cell.angle_alpha   90.00
_cell.angle_beta   90.00
_cell.angle_gamma   90.00
#
_symmetry.space_group_name_H-M   'P 1'
#
loop_
_entity.id
_entity.type
_entity.pdbx_description
1 polymer ?
#
loop_
_entity_poly.entity_id
_entity_poly.type
_entity_poly.pdbx_seq_one_letter_code
_entity_poly.pdbx_strand_id
1 'polypeptide(L)'
;MADEEYKKFTVRARRGIKGEAFFESLIVSHAIPHRIARQNDLGIDFICEWIHKDNPTGIIFLAQVKTTTNLQITPQHLRQSRLNKLEEYVLPGISRISKRTIKYWKGLRLPAFLFVIVESASDSGGGPSCYYKRYTPLLDGHASREDRNGSTSFHLVNHHDNFFAFADNVNEVGGFARDLIIDFARVAYSNGHVIQLTPRQLGFWPFPDKGNPDAVRYFADLLRWNRKKILETCRWTSEILKRLPLD
;
A
#
# COMPACT_ATOMS: atom_id res chain seq x y z
N MET A 1 26.83 24.96 4.45
CA MET A 1 27.15 23.66 3.82
C MET A 1 27.54 22.60 4.85
N ALA A 2 28.34 22.90 5.88
CA ALA A 2 28.63 21.93 6.95
C ALA A 2 27.39 21.40 7.70
N ASP A 3 26.36 22.24 7.90
CA ASP A 3 25.21 21.91 8.76
C ASP A 3 24.23 20.84 8.19
N GLU A 4 24.22 20.61 6.86
CA GLU A 4 23.38 19.55 6.26
C GLU A 4 24.03 18.18 6.27
N GLU A 5 25.37 18.14 6.24
CA GLU A 5 26.15 16.92 6.29
C GLU A 5 26.08 16.29 7.69
N TYR A 6 26.11 17.12 8.74
CA TYR A 6 25.98 16.67 10.14
C TYR A 6 24.60 16.11 10.48
N LYS A 7 23.51 16.57 9.83
CA LYS A 7 22.14 16.07 10.08
C LYS A 7 21.99 14.58 9.81
N LYS A 8 22.76 14.03 8.85
CA LYS A 8 22.75 12.60 8.49
C LYS A 8 23.29 11.69 9.59
N PHE A 9 24.11 12.21 10.50
CA PHE A 9 24.75 11.42 11.56
C PHE A 9 23.97 11.42 12.89
N THR A 10 22.88 12.19 12.96
CA THR A 10 22.00 12.18 14.14
C THR A 10 21.44 10.78 14.39
N VAL A 11 21.17 10.42 15.66
CA VAL A 11 20.55 9.13 16.03
C VAL A 11 19.24 8.92 15.26
N ARG A 12 18.47 10.00 15.08
CA ARG A 12 17.22 9.99 14.31
C ARG A 12 17.45 9.67 12.83
N ALA A 13 18.45 10.30 12.18
CA ALA A 13 18.75 10.04 10.78
C ALA A 13 19.26 8.61 10.55
N ARG A 14 20.17 8.13 11.42
CA ARG A 14 20.64 6.73 11.38
C ARG A 14 19.50 5.74 11.55
N ARG A 15 18.55 6.02 12.44
CA ARG A 15 17.34 5.22 12.60
C ARG A 15 16.46 5.21 11.35
N GLY A 16 16.27 6.37 10.71
CA GLY A 16 15.56 6.47 9.43
C GLY A 16 16.21 5.60 8.36
N ILE A 17 17.53 5.72 8.18
CA ILE A 17 18.31 4.91 7.24
C ILE A 17 18.13 3.41 7.52
N LYS A 18 18.20 3.00 8.79
CA LYS A 18 18.01 1.60 9.19
C LYS A 18 16.60 1.09 8.88
N GLY A 19 15.57 1.89 9.12
CA GLY A 19 14.19 1.51 8.81
C GLY A 19 13.90 1.46 7.31
N GLU A 20 14.48 2.37 6.51
CA GLU A 20 14.41 2.31 5.04
C GLU A 20 15.08 1.03 4.51
N ALA A 21 16.28 0.69 5.01
CA ALA A 21 16.97 -0.54 4.64
C ALA A 21 16.18 -1.79 5.06
N PHE A 22 15.57 -1.78 6.25
CA PHE A 22 14.71 -2.88 6.69
C PHE A 22 13.48 -3.04 5.79
N PHE A 23 12.79 -1.94 5.46
CA PHE A 23 11.68 -1.95 4.51
C PHE A 23 12.11 -2.52 3.15
N GLU A 24 13.23 -2.07 2.61
CA GLU A 24 13.78 -2.55 1.35
C GLU A 24 14.04 -4.06 1.39
N SER A 25 14.65 -4.55 2.48
CA SER A 25 14.89 -5.98 2.67
C SER A 25 13.62 -6.82 2.78
N LEU A 26 12.53 -6.26 3.34
CA LEU A 26 11.24 -6.94 3.44
C LEU A 26 10.54 -7.02 2.07
N ILE A 27 10.54 -5.91 1.32
CA ILE A 27 9.69 -5.78 0.13
C ILE A 27 10.34 -6.38 -1.12
N VAL A 28 11.66 -6.54 -1.17
CA VAL A 28 12.40 -6.94 -2.39
C VAL A 28 11.97 -8.30 -2.95
N SER A 29 11.44 -9.20 -2.12
CA SER A 29 10.89 -10.50 -2.54
C SER A 29 9.55 -10.38 -3.28
N HIS A 30 8.91 -9.20 -3.25
CA HIS A 30 7.56 -8.98 -3.77
C HIS A 30 7.43 -7.70 -4.62
N ALA A 31 8.43 -6.83 -4.61
CA ALA A 31 8.51 -5.66 -5.47
C ALA A 31 9.96 -5.32 -5.80
N ILE A 32 10.17 -4.56 -6.87
CA ILE A 32 11.43 -3.89 -7.19
C ILE A 32 11.38 -2.49 -6.57
N PRO A 33 12.05 -2.23 -5.43
CA PRO A 33 12.07 -0.91 -4.81
C PRO A 33 13.08 0.01 -5.50
N HIS A 34 12.63 1.16 -5.97
CA HIS A 34 13.48 2.25 -6.46
C HIS A 34 13.56 3.35 -5.40
N ARG A 35 14.69 3.37 -4.67
CA ARG A 35 14.94 4.38 -3.65
C ARG A 35 15.10 5.77 -4.25
N ILE A 36 14.41 6.75 -3.68
CA ILE A 36 14.56 8.15 -4.06
C ILE A 36 15.65 8.80 -3.22
N ALA A 37 16.80 9.05 -3.84
CA ALA A 37 17.95 9.66 -3.17
C ALA A 37 17.82 11.19 -3.19
N ARG A 38 17.28 11.84 -2.14
CA ARG A 38 17.47 13.28 -1.82
C ARG A 38 16.79 13.72 -0.51
N GLN A 39 17.43 14.66 0.21
CA GLN A 39 16.93 15.25 1.47
C GLN A 39 15.77 16.25 1.32
N ASN A 40 15.45 16.67 0.09
CA ASN A 40 14.41 17.67 -0.20
C ASN A 40 13.10 17.07 -0.73
N ASP A 41 12.99 15.74 -0.76
CA ASP A 41 11.83 15.12 -1.38
C ASP A 41 10.55 15.30 -0.56
N LEU A 42 9.43 15.39 -1.27
CA LEU A 42 8.13 15.82 -0.77
C LEU A 42 7.42 14.76 0.08
N GLY A 43 8.20 13.82 0.64
CA GLY A 43 7.77 12.69 1.43
C GLY A 43 7.49 11.47 0.56
N ILE A 44 8.43 10.99 -0.24
CA ILE A 44 8.41 9.64 -0.81
C ILE A 44 9.83 9.10 -0.68
N ASP A 45 9.98 7.90 -0.12
CA ASP A 45 11.29 7.29 0.03
C ASP A 45 11.54 6.23 -1.07
N PHE A 46 10.47 5.56 -1.53
CA PHE A 46 10.54 4.57 -2.60
C PHE A 46 9.39 4.67 -3.60
N ILE A 47 9.71 4.39 -4.86
CA ILE A 47 8.74 3.97 -5.88
C ILE A 47 8.95 2.48 -6.08
N CYS A 48 7.93 1.67 -5.87
CA CYS A 48 8.03 0.22 -5.95
C CYS A 48 7.21 -0.30 -7.12
N GLU A 49 7.78 -1.24 -7.90
CA GLU A 49 7.03 -2.00 -8.89
C GLU A 49 6.76 -3.42 -8.36
N TRP A 50 5.49 -3.82 -8.28
CA TRP A 50 5.11 -5.15 -7.83
C TRP A 50 5.56 -6.23 -8.82
N ILE A 51 6.12 -7.32 -8.30
CA ILE A 51 6.52 -8.49 -9.10
C ILE A 51 5.63 -9.68 -8.77
N HIS A 52 5.38 -10.51 -9.78
CA HIS A 52 4.82 -11.83 -9.57
C HIS A 52 5.83 -12.87 -10.07
N LYS A 53 6.31 -13.69 -9.13
CA LYS A 53 7.49 -14.54 -9.36
C LYS A 53 8.64 -13.63 -9.81
N ASP A 54 9.23 -13.89 -10.96
CA ASP A 54 10.36 -13.12 -11.49
C ASP A 54 9.95 -12.05 -12.52
N ASN A 55 8.65 -11.74 -12.65
CA ASN A 55 8.15 -10.83 -13.68
C ASN A 55 7.56 -9.54 -13.08
N PRO A 56 7.99 -8.36 -13.54
CA PRO A 56 7.34 -7.09 -13.23
C PRO A 56 5.89 -7.08 -13.76
N THR A 57 4.97 -6.62 -12.91
CA THR A 57 3.54 -6.59 -13.25
C THR A 57 3.08 -5.26 -13.87
N GLY A 58 3.93 -4.23 -13.85
CA GLY A 58 3.55 -2.86 -14.19
C GLY A 58 2.73 -2.13 -13.11
N ILE A 59 2.44 -2.78 -11.96
CA ILE A 59 1.79 -2.13 -10.83
C ILE A 59 2.83 -1.34 -10.04
N ILE A 60 2.77 -0.01 -10.14
CA ILE A 60 3.66 0.90 -9.43
C ILE A 60 2.94 1.49 -8.21
N PHE A 61 3.63 1.59 -7.08
CA PHE A 61 3.15 2.27 -5.88
C PHE A 61 4.22 3.11 -5.19
N LEU A 62 3.77 4.10 -4.44
CA LEU A 62 4.61 4.98 -3.63
C LEU A 62 4.69 4.47 -2.19
N ALA A 63 5.89 4.44 -1.63
CA ALA A 63 6.11 4.14 -0.23
C ALA A 63 6.85 5.28 0.47
N GLN A 64 6.26 5.76 1.55
CA GLN A 64 6.95 6.55 2.57
C GLN A 64 7.21 5.64 3.76
N VAL A 65 8.44 5.65 4.26
CA VAL A 65 8.87 4.95 5.46
C VAL A 65 9.03 5.94 6.61
N LYS A 66 8.59 5.54 7.80
CA LYS A 66 8.89 6.23 9.06
C LYS A 66 9.41 5.23 10.06
N THR A 67 10.40 5.62 10.85
CA THR A 67 10.99 4.72 11.86
C THR A 67 10.86 5.33 13.25
N THR A 68 10.46 4.49 14.20
CA THR A 68 10.25 4.83 15.61
C THR A 68 10.70 3.66 16.48
N THR A 69 10.67 3.83 17.80
CA THR A 69 10.90 2.75 18.77
C THR A 69 9.64 2.45 19.56
N ASN A 70 9.57 1.25 20.13
CA ASN A 70 8.48 0.84 21.04
C ASN A 70 8.41 1.69 22.32
N LEU A 71 9.50 2.36 22.71
CA LEU A 71 9.51 3.35 23.81
C LEU A 71 8.73 4.62 23.47
N GLN A 72 8.68 5.00 22.18
CA GLN A 72 7.99 6.21 21.73
C GLN A 72 6.55 5.94 21.32
N ILE A 73 6.31 4.76 20.72
CA ILE A 73 5.00 4.35 20.21
C ILE A 73 4.81 2.88 20.57
N THR A 74 3.81 2.60 21.40
CA THR A 74 3.39 1.22 21.70
C THR A 74 2.22 0.85 20.80
N PRO A 75 2.39 -0.09 19.84
CA PRO A 75 1.29 -0.57 19.02
C PRO A 75 0.19 -1.19 19.88
N GLN A 76 -1.06 -0.78 19.64
CA GLN A 76 -2.24 -1.31 20.32
C GLN A 76 -3.04 -2.16 19.34
N HIS A 77 -3.10 -3.46 19.58
CA HIS A 77 -3.90 -4.36 18.75
C HIS A 77 -5.37 -3.98 18.80
N LEU A 78 -6.03 -3.94 17.64
CA LEU A 78 -7.46 -3.69 17.54
C LEU A 78 -8.23 -4.98 17.26
N ARG A 79 -7.91 -5.63 16.14
CA ARG A 79 -8.63 -6.79 15.59
C ARG A 79 -7.91 -7.31 14.35
N GLN A 80 -8.33 -8.45 13.84
CA GLN A 80 -8.00 -8.88 12.49
C GLN A 80 -8.91 -8.18 11.46
N SER A 81 -8.32 -7.63 10.39
CA SER A 81 -9.06 -7.03 9.29
C SER A 81 -9.84 -8.07 8.51
N ARG A 82 -11.14 -7.83 8.31
CA ARG A 82 -12.00 -8.74 7.52
C ARG A 82 -11.69 -8.74 6.03
N LEU A 83 -10.95 -7.74 5.53
CA LEU A 83 -10.72 -7.52 4.11
C LEU A 83 -9.38 -8.08 3.64
N ASN A 84 -8.29 -7.65 4.28
CA ASN A 84 -6.95 -8.11 3.96
C ASN A 84 -6.46 -9.23 4.89
N LYS A 85 -7.23 -9.61 5.93
CA LYS A 85 -6.91 -10.66 6.90
C LYS A 85 -5.65 -10.40 7.75
N LEU A 86 -5.07 -9.20 7.68
CA LEU A 86 -3.93 -8.80 8.51
C LEU A 86 -4.40 -8.28 9.87
N GLU A 87 -3.51 -8.34 10.86
CA GLU A 87 -3.74 -7.76 12.18
C GLU A 87 -3.71 -6.24 12.11
N GLU A 88 -4.76 -5.60 12.63
CA GLU A 88 -4.97 -4.15 12.66
C GLU A 88 -4.53 -3.59 14.01
N TYR A 89 -3.77 -2.50 13.99
CA TYR A 89 -3.21 -1.84 15.17
C TYR A 89 -3.46 -0.34 15.13
N VAL A 90 -3.60 0.26 16.31
CA VAL A 90 -3.43 1.68 16.51
C VAL A 90 -1.98 1.98 16.86
N LEU A 91 -1.39 2.98 16.20
CA LEU A 91 -0.07 3.53 16.53
C LEU A 91 -0.21 4.95 17.10
N PRO A 92 -0.41 5.13 18.43
CA PRO A 92 -0.51 6.46 19.03
C PRO A 92 0.78 7.26 18.84
N GLY A 93 0.66 8.55 18.55
CA GLY A 93 1.84 9.44 18.46
C GLY A 93 2.59 9.40 17.12
N ILE A 94 2.18 8.58 16.15
CA ILE A 94 2.75 8.64 14.81
C ILE A 94 2.40 9.97 14.14
N SER A 95 3.42 10.66 13.62
CA SER A 95 3.22 11.94 12.96
C SER A 95 2.39 11.77 11.69
N ARG A 96 1.37 12.61 11.51
CA ARG A 96 0.56 12.64 10.30
C ARG A 96 1.40 13.07 9.10
N ILE A 97 1.06 12.57 7.92
CA ILE A 97 1.60 13.08 6.67
C ILE A 97 1.07 14.50 6.45
N SER A 98 1.95 15.41 6.03
CA SER A 98 1.59 16.83 5.85
C SER A 98 0.57 16.99 4.72
N LYS A 99 -0.30 18.02 4.82
CA LYS A 99 -1.23 18.34 3.73
C LYS A 99 -0.52 18.62 2.40
N ARG A 100 0.68 19.21 2.45
CA ARG A 100 1.52 19.47 1.28
C ARG A 100 1.95 18.16 0.60
N THR A 101 2.42 17.19 1.38
CA THR A 101 2.80 15.85 0.89
C THR A 101 1.59 15.12 0.30
N ILE A 102 0.43 15.15 0.96
CA ILE A 102 -0.80 14.54 0.43
C ILE A 102 -1.18 15.19 -0.92
N LYS A 103 -1.12 16.53 -1.03
CA LYS A 103 -1.39 17.23 -2.28
C LYS A 103 -0.41 16.84 -3.39
N TYR A 104 0.86 16.65 -3.04
CA TYR A 104 1.88 16.18 -3.97
C TYR A 104 1.60 14.75 -4.46
N TRP A 105 1.39 13.79 -3.54
CA TRP A 105 1.06 12.41 -3.90
C TRP A 105 -0.20 12.31 -4.77
N LYS A 106 -1.21 13.15 -4.50
CA LYS A 106 -2.42 13.23 -5.32
C LYS A 106 -2.13 13.61 -6.77
N GLY A 107 -1.12 14.44 -7.02
CA GLY A 107 -0.68 14.82 -8.36
C GLY A 107 -0.03 13.67 -9.13
N LEU A 108 0.61 12.72 -8.42
CA LEU A 108 1.31 11.59 -9.03
C LEU A 108 0.36 10.50 -9.56
N ARG A 109 -0.87 10.45 -9.06
CA ARG A 109 -1.88 9.48 -9.49
C ARG A 109 -1.35 8.04 -9.45
N LEU A 110 -0.73 7.68 -8.33
CA LEU A 110 -0.26 6.33 -8.02
C LEU A 110 -0.82 5.92 -6.64
N PRO A 111 -1.02 4.61 -6.40
CA PRO A 111 -1.24 4.08 -5.05
C PRO A 111 -0.16 4.57 -4.09
N ALA A 112 -0.54 4.97 -2.87
CA ALA A 112 0.40 5.51 -1.90
C ALA A 112 0.21 4.91 -0.52
N PHE A 113 1.32 4.52 0.10
CA PHE A 113 1.36 3.81 1.37
C PHE A 113 2.36 4.47 2.32
N LEU A 114 1.98 4.54 3.60
CA LEU A 114 2.89 4.88 4.69
C LEU A 114 3.26 3.60 5.43
N PHE A 115 4.52 3.24 5.41
CA PHE A 115 5.12 2.18 6.22
C PHE A 115 5.73 2.78 7.49
N VAL A 116 5.50 2.13 8.62
CA VAL A 116 6.02 2.51 9.94
C VAL A 116 6.78 1.34 10.51
N ILE A 117 8.08 1.52 10.70
CA ILE A 117 8.97 0.55 11.32
C ILE A 117 9.09 0.89 12.81
N VAL A 118 8.70 -0.05 13.67
CA VAL A 118 8.81 0.06 15.13
C VAL A 118 9.92 -0.88 15.59
N GLU A 119 11.02 -0.30 16.04
CA GLU A 119 12.13 -1.06 16.62
C GLU A 119 11.81 -1.45 18.07
N SER A 120 12.09 -2.71 18.43
CA SER A 120 12.14 -3.12 19.84
C SER A 120 13.35 -2.47 20.51
N ALA A 121 13.15 -1.75 21.61
CA ALA A 121 14.24 -1.21 22.41
C ALA A 121 14.90 -2.26 23.32
N SER A 122 14.27 -3.41 23.54
CA SER A 122 14.87 -4.53 24.26
C SER A 122 15.55 -5.47 23.26
N ASP A 123 16.79 -5.86 23.56
CA ASP A 123 17.61 -6.87 22.84
C ASP A 123 17.02 -8.30 22.89
N SER A 124 15.74 -8.41 23.24
CA SER A 124 14.99 -9.65 23.39
C SER A 124 14.61 -10.23 22.02
N GLY A 125 15.59 -10.48 21.15
CA GLY A 125 15.52 -11.32 19.93
C GLY A 125 14.47 -11.00 18.86
N GLY A 126 13.53 -10.09 19.12
CA GLY A 126 12.46 -9.71 18.22
C GLY A 126 12.97 -8.65 17.25
N GLY A 127 13.03 -9.01 15.97
CA GLY A 127 13.30 -8.05 14.89
C GLY A 127 12.26 -6.93 14.85
N PRO A 128 12.53 -5.85 14.08
CA PRO A 128 11.59 -4.73 13.97
C PRO A 128 10.25 -5.16 13.36
N SER A 129 9.18 -4.49 13.80
CA SER A 129 7.84 -4.66 13.24
C SER A 129 7.56 -3.59 12.20
N CYS A 130 6.96 -3.98 11.08
CA CYS A 130 6.57 -3.15 9.96
C CYS A 130 5.04 -3.09 9.88
N TYR A 131 4.52 -1.87 9.92
CA TYR A 131 3.10 -1.60 9.79
C TYR A 131 2.85 -0.75 8.55
N TYR A 132 1.74 -0.92 7.85
CA TYR A 132 1.37 0.01 6.77
C TYR A 132 -0.02 0.60 6.92
N LYS A 133 -0.17 1.80 6.35
CA LYS A 133 -1.44 2.48 6.16
C LYS A 133 -1.59 2.92 4.71
N ARG A 134 -2.80 2.72 4.18
CA ARG A 134 -3.21 3.17 2.85
C ARG A 134 -3.50 4.67 2.87
N TYR A 135 -2.93 5.40 1.91
CA TYR A 135 -3.26 6.81 1.68
C TYR A 135 -4.03 7.01 0.38
N THR A 136 -4.07 6.04 -0.52
CA THR A 136 -4.79 6.12 -1.80
C THR A 136 -6.25 6.58 -1.68
N PRO A 137 -7.08 6.12 -0.71
CA PRO A 137 -8.44 6.63 -0.54
C PRO A 137 -8.53 8.13 -0.23
N LEU A 138 -7.50 8.71 0.42
CA LEU A 138 -7.41 10.16 0.61
C LEU A 138 -7.13 10.89 -0.71
N LEU A 139 -6.35 10.27 -1.59
CA LEU A 139 -5.88 10.88 -2.84
C LEU A 139 -7.00 10.92 -3.90
N ASP A 140 -7.79 9.86 -4.00
CA ASP A 140 -8.87 9.71 -5.00
C ASP A 140 -10.21 10.34 -4.58
N GLY A 141 -10.29 10.91 -3.37
CA GLY A 141 -11.48 11.62 -2.88
C GLY A 141 -12.49 10.74 -2.15
N HIS A 142 -12.21 9.46 -1.95
CA HIS A 142 -13.08 8.52 -1.23
C HIS A 142 -12.60 8.24 0.20
N ALA A 143 -11.99 9.24 0.83
CA ALA A 143 -11.54 9.21 2.21
C ALA A 143 -12.65 8.77 3.16
N SER A 144 -12.40 7.70 3.92
CA SER A 144 -13.28 7.32 5.04
C SER A 144 -13.25 8.39 6.14
N ARG A 145 -14.22 8.36 7.06
CA ARG A 145 -14.24 9.27 8.23
C ARG A 145 -12.95 9.13 9.05
N GLU A 146 -12.45 7.91 9.14
CA GLU A 146 -11.20 7.56 9.78
C GLU A 146 -10.01 8.21 9.06
N ASP A 147 -9.94 8.16 7.73
CA ASP A 147 -8.86 8.78 6.96
C ASP A 147 -8.78 10.30 7.17
N ARG A 148 -9.94 10.99 7.20
CA ARG A 148 -10.05 12.45 7.35
C ARG A 148 -9.66 12.94 8.74
N ASN A 149 -10.02 12.17 9.75
CA ASN A 149 -9.68 12.50 11.14
C ASN A 149 -8.23 12.11 11.49
N GLY A 150 -7.51 11.50 10.55
CA GLY A 150 -6.13 11.04 10.73
C GLY A 150 -6.05 9.76 11.55
N SER A 151 -6.97 8.82 11.30
CA SER A 151 -7.00 7.49 11.93
C SER A 151 -5.61 6.88 11.98
N THR A 152 -5.32 6.29 13.12
CA THR A 152 -4.06 5.65 13.43
C THR A 152 -4.14 4.15 13.18
N SER A 153 -5.11 3.64 12.42
CA SER A 153 -5.14 2.22 12.06
C SER A 153 -4.07 1.91 11.02
N PHE A 154 -3.24 0.92 11.33
CA PHE A 154 -2.24 0.33 10.48
C PHE A 154 -2.39 -1.19 10.49
N HIS A 155 -1.89 -1.86 9.46
CA HIS A 155 -1.82 -3.32 9.41
C HIS A 155 -0.40 -3.78 9.62
N LEU A 156 -0.19 -4.74 10.54
CA LEU A 156 1.10 -5.42 10.67
C LEU A 156 1.34 -6.27 9.42
N VAL A 157 2.49 -6.09 8.78
CA VAL A 157 2.80 -6.69 7.47
C VAL A 157 4.11 -7.48 7.47
N ASN A 158 4.64 -7.81 8.64
CA ASN A 158 5.74 -8.75 8.73
C ASN A 158 5.66 -9.59 10.00
N HIS A 159 6.38 -10.71 9.95
CA HIS A 159 6.82 -11.44 11.12
C HIS A 159 8.30 -11.77 10.93
N HIS A 160 9.15 -11.23 11.81
CA HIS A 160 10.60 -11.19 11.61
C HIS A 160 10.97 -10.54 10.27
N ASP A 161 11.64 -11.27 9.38
CA ASP A 161 12.09 -10.87 8.06
C ASP A 161 11.10 -11.23 6.94
N ASN A 162 9.98 -11.90 7.26
CA ASN A 162 9.00 -12.30 6.27
C ASN A 162 7.93 -11.23 6.10
N PHE A 163 7.80 -10.71 4.88
CA PHE A 163 6.75 -9.77 4.50
C PHE A 163 5.43 -10.50 4.17
N PHE A 164 4.33 -10.03 4.73
CA PHE A 164 2.99 -10.57 4.48
C PHE A 164 2.37 -9.92 3.23
N ALA A 165 2.96 -10.24 2.08
CA ALA A 165 2.38 -9.96 0.77
C ALA A 165 0.96 -10.52 0.68
N PHE A 166 0.80 -11.77 1.12
CA PHE A 166 -0.47 -12.47 1.27
C PHE A 166 -0.65 -12.86 2.74
N ALA A 167 -1.88 -12.80 3.25
CA ALA A 167 -2.17 -13.26 4.61
C ALA A 167 -2.29 -14.80 4.66
N ASP A 168 -2.72 -15.39 3.55
CA ASP A 168 -2.65 -16.82 3.28
C ASP A 168 -1.69 -17.04 2.11
N ASN A 169 -0.47 -17.48 2.42
CA ASN A 169 0.59 -17.69 1.42
C ASN A 169 0.33 -18.91 0.53
N VAL A 170 -0.46 -19.90 1.00
CA VAL A 170 -0.74 -21.11 0.22
C VAL A 170 -1.72 -20.79 -0.90
N ASN A 171 -2.74 -20.00 -0.60
CA ASN A 171 -3.78 -19.63 -1.56
C ASN A 171 -3.56 -18.24 -2.19
N GLU A 172 -2.49 -17.54 -1.82
CA GLU A 172 -2.18 -16.16 -2.26
C GLU A 172 -3.34 -15.17 -2.04
N VAL A 173 -3.96 -15.21 -0.84
CA VAL A 173 -5.15 -14.41 -0.51
C VAL A 173 -4.88 -13.36 0.56
N GLY A 174 -5.44 -12.17 0.37
CA GLY A 174 -5.39 -11.08 1.35
C GLY A 174 -4.04 -10.37 1.35
N GLY A 175 -3.58 -9.97 2.54
CA GLY A 175 -2.30 -9.31 2.74
C GLY A 175 -2.21 -7.92 2.11
N PHE A 176 -0.98 -7.45 1.95
CA PHE A 176 -0.69 -6.18 1.28
C PHE A 176 -1.08 -6.21 -0.22
N ALA A 177 -0.88 -7.34 -0.90
CA ALA A 177 -1.16 -7.49 -2.33
C ALA A 177 -2.61 -7.17 -2.68
N ARG A 178 -3.56 -7.62 -1.84
CA ARG A 178 -4.99 -7.27 -1.94
C ARG A 178 -5.21 -5.77 -2.01
N ASP A 179 -4.65 -5.06 -1.03
CA ASP A 179 -4.88 -3.64 -0.86
C ASP A 179 -4.18 -2.84 -1.96
N LEU A 180 -3.00 -3.28 -2.39
CA LEU A 180 -2.27 -2.73 -3.54
C LEU A 180 -3.08 -2.84 -4.83
N ILE A 181 -3.58 -4.04 -5.16
CA ILE A 181 -4.32 -4.29 -6.41
C ILE A 181 -5.61 -3.46 -6.44
N ILE A 182 -6.31 -3.37 -5.31
CA ILE A 182 -7.49 -2.51 -5.21
C ILE A 182 -7.08 -1.05 -5.39
N ASP A 183 -6.03 -0.59 -4.72
CA ASP A 183 -5.59 0.81 -4.84
C ASP A 183 -5.16 1.17 -6.26
N PHE A 184 -4.47 0.27 -6.93
CA PHE A 184 -4.11 0.40 -8.34
C PHE A 184 -5.34 0.51 -9.23
N ALA A 185 -6.32 -0.39 -9.07
CA ALA A 185 -7.57 -0.37 -9.83
C ALA A 185 -8.35 0.93 -9.64
N ARG A 186 -8.42 1.44 -8.40
CA ARG A 186 -9.12 2.72 -8.14
C ARG A 186 -8.46 3.87 -8.87
N VAL A 187 -7.13 3.96 -8.79
CA VAL A 187 -6.36 5.05 -9.38
C VAL A 187 -6.54 5.01 -10.90
N ALA A 188 -6.45 3.83 -11.52
CA ALA A 188 -6.72 3.66 -12.94
C ALA A 188 -8.15 4.08 -13.33
N TYR A 189 -9.18 3.61 -12.62
CA TYR A 189 -10.57 4.02 -12.89
C TYR A 189 -10.79 5.51 -12.66
N SER A 190 -10.12 6.11 -11.67
CA SER A 190 -10.21 7.54 -11.41
C SER A 190 -9.68 8.35 -12.61
N ASN A 191 -8.68 7.80 -13.30
CA ASN A 191 -8.05 8.33 -14.51
C ASN A 191 -8.79 7.97 -15.81
N GLY A 192 -9.87 7.18 -15.74
CA GLY A 192 -10.62 6.75 -16.94
C GLY A 192 -10.04 5.52 -17.64
N HIS A 193 -9.07 4.83 -17.03
CA HIS A 193 -8.56 3.57 -17.56
C HIS A 193 -9.37 2.39 -17.02
N VAL A 194 -9.69 1.44 -17.90
CA VAL A 194 -10.21 0.14 -17.48
C VAL A 194 -9.07 -0.84 -17.37
N ILE A 195 -8.85 -1.37 -16.17
CA ILE A 195 -7.88 -2.42 -15.96
C ILE A 195 -8.49 -3.74 -16.43
N GLN A 196 -7.93 -4.32 -17.50
CA GLN A 196 -8.26 -5.68 -17.96
C GLN A 196 -7.40 -6.77 -17.29
N LEU A 197 -6.64 -6.42 -16.26
CA LEU A 197 -5.85 -7.39 -15.51
C LEU A 197 -6.77 -8.19 -14.60
N THR A 198 -6.88 -9.48 -14.88
CA THR A 198 -7.46 -10.41 -13.90
C THR A 198 -6.51 -10.49 -12.71
N PRO A 199 -7.02 -10.57 -11.47
CA PRO A 199 -6.19 -10.79 -10.29
C PRO A 199 -5.11 -11.88 -10.49
N ARG A 200 -5.45 -12.95 -11.23
CA ARG A 200 -4.54 -14.06 -11.55
C ARG A 200 -3.27 -13.63 -12.29
N GLN A 201 -3.40 -12.73 -13.26
CA GLN A 201 -2.27 -12.21 -14.03
C GLN A 201 -1.32 -11.38 -13.16
N LEU A 202 -1.80 -10.95 -11.99
CA LEU A 202 -1.06 -10.14 -11.02
C LEU A 202 -0.52 -10.98 -9.86
N GLY A 203 -0.63 -12.30 -9.95
CA GLY A 203 -0.17 -13.21 -8.90
C GLY A 203 -1.05 -13.25 -7.66
N PHE A 204 -2.32 -12.93 -7.83
CA PHE A 204 -3.22 -12.75 -6.72
C PHE A 204 -4.58 -13.35 -7.08
N TRP A 205 -4.94 -14.47 -6.49
CA TRP A 205 -6.22 -15.12 -6.81
C TRP A 205 -7.08 -15.26 -5.55
N PRO A 206 -7.89 -14.24 -5.20
CA PRO A 206 -8.67 -14.28 -3.97
C PRO A 206 -9.86 -15.26 -4.01
N PHE A 207 -10.10 -15.94 -5.13
CA PHE A 207 -11.28 -16.78 -5.34
C PHE A 207 -10.87 -18.20 -5.71
N PRO A 208 -11.22 -19.23 -4.93
CA PRO A 208 -10.88 -20.60 -5.30
C PRO A 208 -11.47 -21.05 -6.65
N ASP A 209 -12.58 -20.46 -7.11
CA ASP A 209 -13.23 -20.78 -8.39
C ASP A 209 -14.14 -19.66 -8.91
N LYS A 210 -14.50 -19.70 -10.21
CA LYS A 210 -15.38 -18.75 -10.93
C LYS A 210 -16.81 -18.58 -10.36
N GLY A 211 -17.16 -19.24 -9.27
CA GLY A 211 -18.48 -19.18 -8.63
C GLY A 211 -18.50 -18.65 -7.20
N ASN A 212 -17.39 -18.13 -6.65
CA ASN A 212 -17.35 -17.74 -5.24
C ASN A 212 -18.18 -16.45 -4.97
N PRO A 213 -19.26 -16.51 -4.17
CA PRO A 213 -20.07 -15.35 -3.78
C PRO A 213 -19.28 -14.24 -3.05
N ASP A 214 -18.08 -14.53 -2.55
CA ASP A 214 -17.22 -13.54 -1.91
C ASP A 214 -16.55 -12.56 -2.89
N ALA A 215 -16.61 -12.77 -4.21
CA ALA A 215 -16.03 -11.82 -5.17
C ALA A 215 -16.65 -10.42 -5.11
N VAL A 216 -17.97 -10.37 -4.95
CA VAL A 216 -18.69 -9.12 -4.76
C VAL A 216 -18.28 -8.45 -3.45
N ARG A 217 -18.10 -9.23 -2.37
CA ARG A 217 -17.68 -8.71 -1.06
C ARG A 217 -16.24 -8.19 -1.09
N TYR A 218 -15.37 -8.89 -1.82
CA TYR A 218 -13.95 -8.57 -1.92
C TYR A 218 -13.68 -7.26 -2.63
N PHE A 219 -14.39 -7.04 -3.73
CA PHE A 219 -14.36 -5.82 -4.53
C PHE A 219 -15.50 -4.85 -4.20
N ALA A 220 -16.26 -5.10 -3.13
CA ALA A 220 -17.46 -4.30 -2.80
C ALA A 220 -17.15 -2.81 -2.75
N ASP A 221 -16.04 -2.43 -2.11
CA ASP A 221 -15.64 -1.03 -1.98
C ASP A 221 -15.25 -0.42 -3.33
N LEU A 222 -14.49 -1.17 -4.15
CA LEU A 222 -14.09 -0.76 -5.49
C LEU A 222 -15.33 -0.52 -6.37
N LEU A 223 -16.25 -1.49 -6.38
CA LEU A 223 -17.49 -1.45 -7.14
C LEU A 223 -18.41 -0.36 -6.62
N ARG A 224 -18.61 -0.23 -5.30
CA ARG A 224 -19.50 0.78 -4.71
C ARG A 224 -19.04 2.19 -5.06
N TRP A 225 -17.74 2.45 -5.02
CA TRP A 225 -17.21 3.81 -5.24
C TRP A 225 -17.07 4.16 -6.72
N ASN A 226 -16.74 3.19 -7.58
CA ASN A 226 -16.55 3.42 -9.01
C ASN A 226 -17.74 2.98 -9.87
N ARG A 227 -18.86 2.56 -9.27
CA ARG A 227 -20.01 1.95 -9.97
C ARG A 227 -20.44 2.74 -11.20
N LYS A 228 -20.60 4.06 -11.05
CA LYS A 228 -21.05 4.94 -12.15
C LYS A 228 -20.05 4.93 -13.31
N LYS A 229 -18.76 5.14 -13.03
CA LYS A 229 -17.69 5.13 -14.03
C LYS A 229 -17.54 3.77 -14.70
N ILE A 230 -17.63 2.69 -13.94
CA ILE A 230 -17.59 1.31 -14.47
C ILE A 230 -18.76 1.10 -15.43
N LEU A 231 -19.99 1.42 -15.01
CA LEU A 231 -21.19 1.27 -15.85
C LEU A 231 -21.11 2.15 -17.11
N GLU A 232 -20.67 3.40 -16.97
CA GLU A 232 -20.44 4.31 -18.09
C GLU A 232 -19.44 3.72 -19.09
N THR A 233 -18.32 3.19 -18.60
CA THR A 233 -17.31 2.61 -19.49
C THR A 233 -17.82 1.33 -20.16
N CYS A 234 -18.50 0.44 -19.43
CA CYS A 234 -19.12 -0.75 -20.01
C CYS A 234 -20.14 -0.37 -21.10
N ARG A 235 -20.89 0.72 -20.92
CA ARG A 235 -21.82 1.25 -21.92
C ARG A 235 -21.07 1.72 -23.17
N TRP A 236 -20.05 2.56 -23.02
CA TRP A 236 -19.24 3.03 -24.16
C TRP A 236 -18.60 1.87 -24.92
N THR A 237 -17.98 0.92 -24.22
CA THR A 237 -17.40 -0.28 -24.84
C THR A 237 -18.45 -1.06 -25.62
N SER A 238 -19.64 -1.24 -25.05
CA SER A 238 -20.74 -1.93 -25.73
C SER A 238 -21.23 -1.19 -26.98
N GLU A 239 -21.26 0.15 -26.94
CA GLU A 239 -21.61 0.99 -28.10
C GLU A 239 -20.56 0.92 -29.20
N ILE A 240 -19.28 0.88 -28.85
CA ILE A 240 -18.16 0.71 -29.80
C ILE A 240 -18.21 -0.68 -30.44
N LEU A 241 -18.34 -1.73 -29.64
CA LEU A 241 -18.37 -3.12 -30.12
C LEU A 241 -19.52 -3.36 -31.12
N LYS A 242 -20.68 -2.71 -30.93
CA LYS A 242 -21.80 -2.78 -31.89
C LYS A 242 -21.49 -2.16 -33.26
N ARG A 243 -20.48 -1.29 -33.35
CA ARG A 243 -20.09 -0.58 -34.57
C ARG A 243 -18.87 -1.18 -35.23
N LEU A 244 -18.14 -2.04 -34.52
CA LEU A 244 -17.04 -2.79 -35.11
C LEU A 244 -17.61 -3.97 -35.91
N PRO A 245 -17.05 -4.27 -37.09
CA PRO A 245 -17.38 -5.51 -37.78
C PRO A 245 -17.05 -6.68 -36.85
N LEU A 246 -17.93 -7.68 -36.84
CA LEU A 246 -17.62 -8.97 -36.23
C LEU A 246 -16.63 -9.66 -37.15
N ASP A 247 -15.36 -9.73 -36.73
CA ASP A 247 -14.36 -10.60 -37.34
C ASP A 247 -14.65 -12.08 -37.04
#